data_AF-F7XA16-F1
#
_entry.id   AF-F7XA16-F1
#
_cell.length_a   1.000
_cell.length_b   1.000
_cell.length_c   1.000
_cell.angle_alpha   90.00
_cell.angle_beta   90.00
_cell.angle_gamma   90.00
#
_symmetry.space_group_name_H-M   'P 1'
#
loop_
_entity.id
_entity.type
_entity.pdbx_description
1 polymer ?
#
loop_
_entity_poly.entity_id
_entity_poly.type
_entity_poly.pdbx_seq_one_letter_code
_entity_poly.pdbx_strand_id
1 'polypeptide(L)'
;MTAPYVTGTVSVTAGSAVVTGTGTAWATALIAGGLFGLDSSNGNPVPILSVDSNTQLTLAKPWRGTTAAGQGYWIVRDTAYLQQQTVNAQALSTYIQRLDNAVLAALASLECKFRGNPPPDSEMISPPNSEK
;
A
#
# COMPACT_ATOMS: atom_id res chain seq x y z
N MET A 1 10.69 4.26 -4.57
CA MET A 1 10.87 5.45 -3.71
C MET A 1 9.99 6.55 -4.28
N THR A 2 9.12 7.16 -3.48
CA THR A 2 8.30 8.30 -3.93
C THR A 2 9.18 9.55 -4.03
N ALA A 3 9.01 10.33 -5.10
CA ALA A 3 9.73 11.58 -5.27
C ALA A 3 9.36 12.57 -4.13
N PRO A 4 10.33 13.32 -3.57
CA PRO A 4 10.04 14.31 -2.54
C PRO A 4 9.20 15.47 -3.09
N TYR A 5 8.42 16.10 -2.22
CA TYR A 5 7.69 17.32 -2.55
C TYR A 5 8.59 18.55 -2.36
N VAL A 6 8.76 19.35 -3.42
CA VAL A 6 9.74 20.45 -3.50
C VAL A 6 9.15 21.76 -4.08
N THR A 7 7.82 21.86 -4.16
CA THR A 7 7.16 23.01 -4.81
C THR A 7 7.15 24.25 -3.94
N GLY A 8 7.68 25.36 -4.44
CA GLY A 8 7.75 26.64 -3.74
C GLY A 8 9.02 26.77 -2.90
N THR A 9 9.03 27.74 -1.99
CA THR A 9 10.15 28.02 -1.08
C THR A 9 9.65 28.13 0.36
N VAL A 10 10.57 28.04 1.31
CA VAL A 10 10.23 28.10 2.75
C VAL A 10 11.13 29.04 3.53
N SER A 11 10.59 29.49 4.66
CA SER A 11 11.29 30.24 5.69
C SER A 11 11.18 29.50 7.02
N VAL A 12 12.31 29.38 7.70
CA VAL A 12 12.47 28.74 9.01
C VAL A 12 13.18 29.68 9.96
N THR A 13 12.84 29.61 11.24
CA THR A 13 13.49 30.39 12.30
C THR A 13 14.17 29.44 13.28
N ALA A 14 15.43 29.69 13.62
CA ALA A 14 16.17 28.91 14.60
C ALA A 14 15.38 28.85 15.93
N GLY A 15 15.17 27.63 16.45
CA GLY A 15 14.41 27.40 17.66
C GLY A 15 12.88 27.45 17.52
N SER A 16 12.34 27.72 16.32
CA SER A 16 10.89 27.66 16.05
C SER A 16 10.51 26.32 15.43
N ALA A 17 9.31 25.82 15.76
CA ALA A 17 8.71 24.68 15.08
C ALA A 17 7.90 25.07 13.83
N VAL A 18 7.64 26.36 13.63
CA VAL A 18 6.81 26.85 12.52
C VAL A 18 7.67 27.04 11.27
N VAL A 19 7.19 26.49 10.16
CA VAL A 19 7.75 26.72 8.82
C VAL A 19 6.71 27.45 7.97
N THR A 20 7.14 28.55 7.35
CA THR A 20 6.29 29.35 6.48
C THR A 20 6.66 29.08 5.02
N GLY A 21 5.68 28.71 4.21
CA GLY A 21 5.84 28.46 2.78
C GLY A 21 5.47 29.67 1.91
N THR A 22 6.02 29.75 0.71
CA THR A 22 5.65 30.69 -0.35
C THR A 22 5.59 29.94 -1.68
N GLY A 23 4.47 30.06 -2.39
CA GLY A 23 4.22 29.26 -3.60
C GLY A 23 4.06 27.77 -3.33
N THR A 24 3.84 27.38 -2.06
CA THR A 24 3.59 26.00 -1.62
C THR A 24 2.10 25.67 -1.70
N ALA A 25 1.77 24.39 -1.72
CA ALA A 25 0.38 23.90 -1.72
C ALA A 25 0.24 22.66 -0.82
N TRP A 26 0.75 22.71 0.42
CA TRP A 26 0.91 21.53 1.28
C TRP A 26 -0.39 20.80 1.60
N ALA A 27 -1.45 21.53 1.97
CA ALA A 27 -2.75 20.94 2.26
C ALA A 27 -3.38 20.36 0.98
N THR A 28 -3.33 21.09 -0.14
CA THR A 28 -3.83 20.62 -1.44
C THR A 28 -3.06 19.38 -1.94
N ALA A 29 -1.76 19.30 -1.68
CA ALA A 29 -0.91 18.17 -2.03
C ALA A 29 -1.05 16.97 -1.07
N LEU A 30 -1.95 17.05 -0.08
CA LEU A 30 -2.23 16.04 0.93
C LEU A 30 -0.97 15.63 1.71
N ILE A 31 -0.10 16.59 2.01
CA ILE A 31 1.03 16.35 2.91
C ILE A 31 0.47 16.17 4.33
N ALA A 32 0.60 14.95 4.86
CA ALA A 32 0.09 14.57 6.17
C ALA A 32 1.20 13.90 7.00
N GLY A 33 2.27 14.65 7.27
CA GLY A 33 3.44 14.16 8.00
C GLY A 33 4.62 13.80 7.09
N GLY A 34 5.60 13.10 7.68
CA GLY A 34 6.87 12.75 7.03
C GLY A 34 8.04 13.60 7.53
N LEU A 35 9.09 13.72 6.70
CA LEU A 35 10.31 14.45 7.03
C LEU A 35 10.44 15.70 6.16
N PHE A 36 10.72 16.83 6.80
CA PHE A 36 11.03 18.10 6.16
C PHE A 36 12.53 18.39 6.26
N GLY A 37 13.13 18.94 5.22
CA GLY A 37 14.50 19.46 5.27
C GLY A 37 14.74 20.59 4.27
N LEU A 38 15.77 21.40 4.51
CA LEU A 38 16.25 22.40 3.55
C LEU A 38 17.39 21.82 2.71
N ASP A 39 17.48 22.23 1.45
CA ASP A 39 18.60 21.87 0.58
C ASP A 39 19.95 22.36 1.15
N SER A 40 19.94 23.51 1.83
CA SER A 40 21.12 24.12 2.45
C SER A 40 21.50 23.51 3.80
N SER A 41 20.72 22.58 4.35
CA SER A 41 20.87 22.11 5.74
C SER A 41 21.68 20.82 5.91
N ASN A 42 22.31 20.30 4.85
CA ASN A 42 23.16 19.09 4.87
C ASN A 42 22.56 17.92 5.67
N GLY A 43 21.27 17.62 5.45
CA GLY A 43 20.63 16.46 6.08
C GLY A 43 20.28 16.69 7.55
N ASN A 44 19.71 17.85 7.89
CA ASN A 44 18.98 18.06 9.15
C ASN A 44 17.46 17.86 8.95
N PRO A 45 16.97 16.63 8.70
CA PRO A 45 15.54 16.39 8.57
C PRO A 45 14.86 16.53 9.91
N VAL A 46 13.68 17.13 9.87
CA VAL A 46 12.82 17.27 11.04
C VAL A 46 11.45 16.67 10.73
N PRO A 47 10.89 15.83 11.62
CA PRO A 47 9.56 15.30 11.41
C PRO A 47 8.51 16.41 11.39
N ILE A 48 7.56 16.29 10.48
CA ILE A 48 6.39 17.17 10.41
C ILE A 48 5.36 16.68 11.44
N LEU A 49 4.88 17.57 12.31
CA LEU A 49 3.81 17.29 13.26
C LEU A 49 2.44 17.49 12.61
N SER A 50 2.25 18.63 11.95
CA SER A 50 1.00 18.98 11.26
C SER A 50 1.26 19.87 10.06
N VAL A 51 0.34 19.82 9.10
CA VAL A 51 0.22 20.82 8.04
C VAL A 51 -1.02 21.64 8.35
N ASP A 52 -0.81 22.92 8.64
CA ASP A 52 -1.86 23.80 9.18
C ASP A 52 -2.58 24.55 8.04
N SER A 53 -1.87 24.79 6.91
CA SER A 53 -2.45 25.34 5.68
C SER A 53 -1.56 25.04 4.46
N ASN A 54 -1.92 25.58 3.29
CA ASN A 54 -1.07 25.51 2.10
C ASN A 54 0.30 26.17 2.27
N THR A 55 0.46 27.07 3.24
CA THR A 55 1.67 27.89 3.46
C THR A 55 2.17 27.86 4.90
N GLN A 56 1.64 26.97 5.75
CA GLN A 56 2.10 26.80 7.12
C GLN A 56 2.10 25.32 7.51
N LEU A 57 3.21 24.89 8.09
CA LEU A 57 3.32 23.59 8.74
C LEU A 57 4.05 23.76 10.08
N THR A 58 3.80 22.81 10.96
CA THR A 58 4.42 22.72 12.28
C THR A 58 5.28 21.46 12.35
N LEU A 59 6.52 21.62 12.78
CA LEU A 59 7.50 20.55 12.99
C LEU A 59 7.33 19.92 14.38
N ALA A 60 7.60 18.62 14.50
CA ALA A 60 7.54 17.90 15.77
C ALA A 60 8.70 18.27 16.73
N LYS A 61 9.77 18.86 16.19
CA LYS A 61 10.89 19.42 16.95
C LYS A 61 11.23 20.80 16.42
N PRO A 62 11.68 21.73 17.28
CA PRO A 62 12.16 23.03 16.81
C PRO A 62 13.28 22.91 15.77
N TRP A 63 13.30 23.83 14.81
CA TRP A 63 14.35 23.92 13.80
C TRP A 63 15.70 24.19 14.47
N ARG A 64 16.66 23.29 14.25
CA ARG A 64 17.99 23.33 14.88
C ARG A 64 19.04 24.07 14.05
N GLY A 65 18.71 24.39 12.80
CA GLY A 65 19.60 25.12 11.90
C GLY A 65 19.49 26.64 12.07
N THR A 66 20.28 27.37 11.30
CA THR A 66 20.20 28.83 11.22
C THR A 66 18.87 29.27 10.62
N THR A 67 18.37 30.43 11.06
CA THR A 67 17.24 31.11 10.43
C THR A 67 17.54 31.38 8.97
N ALA A 68 16.62 31.00 8.08
CA ALA A 68 16.77 31.19 6.65
C ALA A 68 15.40 31.45 6.02
N ALA A 69 15.37 32.26 4.98
CA ALA A 69 14.15 32.63 4.26
C ALA A 69 14.31 32.36 2.75
N GLY A 70 13.18 32.07 2.10
CA GLY A 70 13.14 31.83 0.65
C GLY A 70 14.01 30.66 0.17
N GLN A 71 14.18 29.64 1.01
CA GLN A 71 15.05 28.50 0.71
C GLN A 71 14.32 27.41 -0.07
N GLY A 72 15.08 26.70 -0.91
CA GLY A 72 14.69 25.39 -1.43
C GLY A 72 14.60 24.34 -0.31
N TYR A 73 13.67 23.40 -0.48
CA TYR A 73 13.35 22.41 0.55
C TYR A 73 12.81 21.13 -0.08
N TRP A 74 12.72 20.10 0.76
CA TRP A 74 12.12 18.83 0.39
C TRP A 74 11.26 18.28 1.53
N ILE A 75 10.19 17.60 1.15
CA ILE A 75 9.38 16.78 2.06
C ILE A 75 9.32 15.35 1.55
N VAL A 76 9.80 14.42 2.37
CA VAL A 76 9.54 12.98 2.19
C VAL A 76 8.26 12.66 2.94
N ARG A 77 7.21 12.32 2.21
CA ARG A 77 5.90 12.00 2.78
C ARG A 77 5.95 10.69 3.56
N ASP A 78 5.27 10.64 4.69
CA ASP A 78 4.98 9.35 5.32
C ASP A 78 3.95 8.60 4.44
N THR A 79 4.37 7.46 3.90
CA THR A 79 3.54 6.61 3.03
C THR A 79 3.46 5.18 3.52
N ALA A 80 4.01 4.86 4.69
CA ALA A 80 4.11 3.49 5.17
C ALA A 80 2.74 2.82 5.30
N TYR A 81 1.76 3.57 5.84
CA TYR A 81 0.38 3.09 5.97
C TYR A 81 -0.28 2.81 4.61
N LEU A 82 -0.13 3.72 3.64
CA LEU A 82 -0.70 3.56 2.29
C LEU A 82 -0.07 2.38 1.53
N GLN A 83 1.24 2.19 1.70
CA GLN A 83 1.95 1.03 1.15
C GLN A 83 1.44 -0.26 1.76
N GLN A 84 1.26 -0.31 3.09
CA GLN A 84 0.71 -1.48 3.77
C GLN A 84 -0.73 -1.80 3.32
N GLN A 85 -1.58 -0.78 3.14
CA GLN A 85 -2.93 -0.99 2.60
C GLN A 85 -2.90 -1.60 1.20
N THR A 86 -1.98 -1.16 0.34
CA THR A 86 -1.81 -1.72 -1.00
C THR A 86 -1.40 -3.18 -0.94
N VAL A 87 -0.42 -3.52 -0.08
CA VAL A 87 0.01 -4.91 0.15
C VAL A 87 -1.14 -5.76 0.68
N ASN A 88 -1.91 -5.24 1.63
CA ASN A 88 -3.08 -5.93 2.18
C ASN A 88 -4.15 -6.20 1.10
N ALA A 89 -4.41 -5.22 0.22
CA ALA A 89 -5.37 -5.39 -0.87
C ALA A 89 -4.92 -6.47 -1.88
N GLN A 90 -3.62 -6.53 -2.20
CA GLN A 90 -3.06 -7.59 -3.05
C GLN A 90 -3.16 -8.98 -2.41
N ALA A 91 -2.87 -9.08 -1.11
CA ALA A 91 -3.02 -10.32 -0.36
C ALA A 91 -4.47 -10.81 -0.36
N LEU A 92 -5.44 -9.91 -0.14
CA LEU A 92 -6.87 -10.22 -0.20
C LEU A 92 -7.28 -10.73 -1.59
N SER A 93 -6.84 -10.07 -2.66
CA SER A 93 -7.11 -10.52 -4.03
C SER A 93 -6.55 -11.92 -4.31
N THR A 94 -5.34 -12.19 -3.81
CA THR A 94 -4.71 -13.52 -3.93
C THR A 94 -5.52 -14.60 -3.21
N TYR A 95 -6.04 -14.29 -2.01
CA TYR A 95 -6.88 -15.24 -1.28
C TYR A 95 -8.19 -15.55 -2.01
N ILE A 96 -8.84 -14.55 -2.61
CA ILE A 96 -10.07 -14.73 -3.40
C ILE A 96 -9.81 -15.67 -4.59
N GLN A 97 -8.75 -15.42 -5.36
CA GLN A 97 -8.41 -16.27 -6.52
C GLN A 97 -8.11 -17.73 -6.15
N ARG A 98 -7.50 -17.95 -4.99
CA ARG A 98 -7.21 -19.31 -4.50
C ARG A 98 -8.47 -20.07 -4.08
N LEU A 99 -9.45 -19.38 -3.51
CA LEU A 99 -10.73 -20.01 -3.15
C LEU A 99 -11.48 -20.47 -4.39
N ASP A 100 -11.56 -19.63 -5.42
CA ASP A 100 -12.21 -19.99 -6.69
C ASP A 100 -11.57 -21.23 -7.32
N ASN A 101 -10.24 -21.23 -7.44
CA ASN A 101 -9.51 -22.36 -8.04
C ASN A 101 -9.61 -23.66 -7.22
N ALA A 102 -9.50 -23.58 -5.90
CA ALA A 102 -9.54 -24.77 -5.04
C ALA A 102 -10.92 -25.44 -5.02
N VAL A 103 -11.99 -24.65 -5.02
CA VAL A 103 -13.37 -25.15 -5.04
C VAL A 103 -13.70 -25.79 -6.39
N LEU A 104 -13.32 -25.15 -7.51
CA LEU A 104 -13.47 -25.72 -8.85
C LEU A 104 -12.71 -27.07 -8.99
N ALA A 105 -11.47 -27.13 -8.51
CA ALA A 105 -10.67 -28.36 -8.56
C ALA A 105 -11.27 -29.50 -7.71
N ALA A 106 -11.80 -29.18 -6.53
CA ALA A 106 -12.45 -30.15 -5.66
C ALA A 106 -13.74 -30.71 -6.30
N LEU A 107 -14.58 -29.84 -6.87
CA LEU A 107 -15.82 -30.26 -7.56
C LEU A 107 -15.53 -31.14 -8.77
N ALA A 108 -14.57 -30.76 -9.63
CA ALA A 108 -14.18 -31.55 -10.80
C ALA A 108 -13.67 -32.96 -10.40
N SER A 109 -12.95 -33.06 -9.27
CA SER A 109 -12.45 -34.33 -8.74
C SER A 109 -13.57 -35.25 -8.25
N LEU A 110 -14.65 -34.69 -7.68
CA LEU A 110 -15.84 -35.47 -7.30
C LEU A 110 -16.58 -36.00 -8.53
N GLU A 111 -16.80 -35.16 -9.55
CA GLU A 111 -17.47 -35.58 -10.78
C GLU A 111 -16.72 -36.72 -11.50
N CYS A 112 -15.38 -36.66 -11.52
CA CYS A 112 -14.55 -37.76 -12.01
C CYS A 112 -14.75 -39.05 -11.22
N LYS A 113 -14.83 -38.96 -9.88
CA LYS A 113 -15.01 -40.12 -8.99
C LYS A 113 -16.39 -40.78 -9.14
N PHE A 114 -17.44 -40.00 -9.42
CA PHE A 114 -18.77 -40.54 -9.69
C PHE A 114 -18.88 -41.18 -11.08
N ARG A 115 -18.27 -40.58 -12.11
CA ARG A 115 -18.31 -41.12 -13.48
C ARG A 115 -17.42 -42.36 -13.67
N GLY A 116 -16.38 -42.51 -12.86
CA GLY A 116 -15.44 -43.63 -12.89
C GLY A 116 -15.88 -44.89 -12.14
N ASN A 117 -17.06 -44.91 -11.50
CA ASN A 117 -17.58 -46.11 -10.84
C ASN A 117 -18.55 -46.81 -11.82
N PRO A 118 -18.10 -47.82 -12.60
CA PRO A 118 -19.03 -48.61 -13.39
C PRO A 118 -20.08 -49.23 -12.44
N PRO A 119 -21.34 -49.39 -12.88
CA PRO A 119 -22.33 -50.10 -12.09
C PRO A 119 -21.75 -51.47 -11.70
N PRO A 120 -21.97 -51.95 -10.46
CA PRO A 120 -21.53 -53.30 -10.08
C PRO A 120 -22.09 -54.26 -11.13
N ASP A 121 -21.19 -55.03 -11.74
CA ASP A 121 -21.48 -55.92 -12.86
C ASP A 121 -22.86 -56.54 -12.68
N SER A 122 -23.78 -56.20 -13.59
CA SER A 122 -24.97 -57.03 -13.78
C SER A 122 -24.41 -58.40 -14.10
N GLU A 123 -24.48 -59.33 -13.14
CA GLU A 123 -24.17 -60.73 -13.34
C GLU A 123 -24.72 -61.11 -14.71
N MET A 124 -23.82 -61.37 -15.65
CA MET A 124 -24.16 -61.94 -16.95
C MET A 124 -24.75 -63.32 -16.63
N ILE A 125 -26.07 -63.37 -16.43
CA ILE A 125 -26.85 -64.60 -16.47
C ILE A 125 -26.50 -65.26 -17.79
N SER A 126 -25.68 -66.29 -17.71
CA SER A 126 -25.37 -67.15 -18.85
C SER A 126 -26.69 -67.81 -19.29
N PRO A 127 -27.00 -67.86 -20.60
CA PRO A 127 -28.20 -68.56 -21.05
C PRO A 127 -28.10 -70.05 -20.73
N PRO A 128 -29.22 -70.74 -20.44
CA PRO A 128 -29.19 -72.15 -20.11
C PRO A 128 -28.67 -72.97 -21.29
N ASN A 129 -27.70 -73.85 -21.02
CA ASN A 129 -27.12 -74.77 -21.99
C ASN A 129 -28.24 -75.68 -22.52
N SER A 130 -28.49 -75.64 -23.83
CA SER A 130 -29.36 -76.61 -24.50
C SER A 130 -28.53 -77.86 -24.81
N GLU A 131 -28.51 -78.80 -23.89
CA GLU A 131 -28.04 -80.17 -24.15
C GLU A 131 -29.23 -81.11 -24.31
N LYS A 132 -29.43 -81.49 -25.58
CA LYS A 132 -30.01 -82.70 -26.17
C LYS A 132 -31.16 -83.45 -25.49
#